data_AF-A0A962MG62-F1
#
_entry.id   AF-A0A962MG62-F1
#
_cell.length_a   1.000
_cell.length_b   1.000
_cell.length_c   1.000
_cell.angle_alpha   90.00
_cell.angle_beta   90.00
_cell.angle_gamma   90.00
#
_symmetry.space_group_name_H-M   'P 1'
#
loop_
_entity.id
_entity.type
_entity.pdbx_description
1 polymer ?
#
loop_
_entity_poly.entity_id
_entity_poly.type
_entity_poly.pdbx_seq_one_letter_code
_entity_poly.pdbx_strand_id
1 'polypeptide(L)'
;MQQNTISTNFNPDLDLSNQSAERAPFQLSLITASHGNATKRIIADSNGQPIKDTRHSLGIYAGTVQQLDLPGLAGLRDILRTVNGNQALVHGIPQQSTIPGQTLQLVTAKHYRARPGQIARTKKCFAYPDTKLLMLDVDPEPTAPYEPVSTPQDLIDRLTAVIPELAGMGWLATVSTSSAIRCKSAGEWLKPPSGLHVYFLARGDVDRFVKTLKVRLWLAGLGFCKLATPNQKTGVAAVLERAMVDMTVFSPERLDYVAGAQIPNDAPFYQDRPEPQLQPGAVL
;
A
#
# COMPACT_ATOMS: atom_id res chain seq x y z
N MET A 1 -12.25 -18.83 -39.05
CA MET A 1 -12.02 -18.49 -37.62
C MET A 1 -12.08 -16.98 -37.50
N GLN A 2 -13.19 -16.44 -36.98
CA GLN A 2 -13.37 -15.00 -36.78
C GLN A 2 -12.58 -14.56 -35.54
N GLN A 3 -11.75 -13.53 -35.69
CA GLN A 3 -11.08 -12.85 -34.59
C GLN A 3 -12.04 -11.78 -34.04
N ASN A 4 -12.52 -11.96 -32.81
CA ASN A 4 -13.23 -10.92 -32.07
C ASN A 4 -12.21 -9.93 -31.51
N THR A 5 -12.11 -8.75 -32.12
CA THR A 5 -11.42 -7.60 -31.57
C THR A 5 -12.39 -6.87 -30.64
N ILE A 6 -12.15 -6.93 -29.33
CA ILE A 6 -12.90 -6.11 -28.36
C ILE A 6 -12.31 -4.69 -28.42
N SER A 7 -12.97 -3.81 -29.17
CA SER A 7 -12.74 -2.37 -29.10
C SER A 7 -13.46 -1.82 -27.87
N THR A 8 -12.72 -1.35 -26.88
CA THR A 8 -13.29 -0.59 -25.76
C THR A 8 -13.45 0.87 -26.19
N ASN A 9 -14.68 1.25 -26.52
CA ASN A 9 -15.05 2.64 -26.76
C ASN A 9 -14.88 3.43 -25.45
N PHE A 10 -13.83 4.24 -25.37
CA PHE A 10 -13.69 5.25 -24.33
C PHE A 10 -14.65 6.40 -24.66
N ASN A 11 -15.72 6.56 -23.88
CA ASN A 11 -16.65 7.67 -24.01
C ASN A 11 -16.19 8.82 -23.09
N PRO A 12 -15.70 9.95 -23.63
CA PRO A 12 -15.20 11.06 -22.83
C PRO A 12 -16.30 11.85 -22.09
N ASP A 13 -17.59 11.58 -22.36
CA ASP A 13 -18.73 12.30 -21.78
C ASP A 13 -19.41 11.59 -20.59
N LEU A 14 -18.78 10.57 -20.00
CA LEU A 14 -19.32 9.95 -18.78
C LEU A 14 -19.19 10.93 -17.60
N ASP A 15 -20.31 11.32 -17.00
CA ASP A 15 -20.33 12.07 -15.74
C ASP A 15 -19.59 11.27 -14.65
N LEU A 16 -18.33 11.63 -14.43
CA LEU A 16 -17.42 10.96 -13.52
C LEU A 16 -17.71 11.25 -12.04
N SER A 17 -18.68 12.13 -11.75
CA SER A 17 -19.01 12.58 -10.39
C SER A 17 -19.80 11.56 -9.55
N ASN A 18 -20.37 10.53 -10.20
CA ASN A 18 -21.18 9.49 -9.55
C ASN A 18 -20.64 8.05 -9.73
N GLN A 19 -19.37 7.88 -10.11
CA GLN A 19 -18.81 6.54 -10.25
C GLN A 19 -18.49 5.93 -8.88
N SER A 20 -19.02 4.72 -8.65
CA SER A 20 -18.62 3.89 -7.51
C SER A 20 -17.15 3.51 -7.63
N ALA A 21 -16.36 3.74 -6.57
CA ALA A 21 -14.95 3.37 -6.49
C ALA A 21 -14.73 1.86 -6.69
N GLU A 22 -15.75 1.04 -6.44
CA GLU A 22 -15.71 -0.39 -6.74
C GLU A 22 -15.37 -0.67 -8.22
N ARG A 23 -15.87 0.17 -9.14
CA ARG A 23 -15.82 -0.05 -10.59
C ARG A 23 -15.14 1.07 -11.38
N ALA A 24 -14.82 2.19 -10.73
CA ALA A 24 -14.18 3.34 -11.37
C ALA A 24 -12.76 2.96 -11.84
N PRO A 25 -12.48 3.00 -13.15
CA PRO A 25 -11.20 2.56 -13.67
C PRO A 25 -10.07 3.46 -13.18
N PHE A 26 -8.93 2.85 -12.88
CA PHE A 26 -7.72 3.56 -12.49
C PHE A 26 -6.47 2.76 -12.86
N GLN A 27 -5.31 3.38 -12.71
CA GLN A 27 -4.03 2.77 -13.05
C GLN A 27 -3.09 2.76 -11.84
N LEU A 28 -2.26 1.74 -11.77
CA LEU A 28 -1.16 1.63 -10.82
C LEU A 28 0.03 0.90 -11.47
N SER A 29 1.14 0.77 -10.77
CA SER A 29 2.25 -0.07 -11.23
C SER A 29 2.45 -1.29 -10.33
N LEU A 30 2.74 -2.43 -10.96
CA LEU A 30 3.22 -3.64 -10.31
C LEU A 30 4.72 -3.76 -10.55
N ILE A 31 5.49 -3.89 -9.47
CA ILE A 31 6.93 -4.16 -9.54
C ILE A 31 7.15 -5.64 -9.25
N THR A 32 7.89 -6.32 -10.12
CA THR A 32 8.39 -7.68 -9.87
C THR A 32 9.91 -7.60 -9.63
N ALA A 33 10.34 -7.98 -8.43
CA ALA A 33 11.73 -7.96 -8.03
C ALA A 33 12.54 -9.07 -8.72
N SER A 34 13.67 -8.70 -9.32
CA SER A 34 14.75 -9.65 -9.63
C SER A 34 15.85 -9.60 -8.57
N HIS A 35 15.98 -8.46 -7.88
CA HIS A 35 16.89 -8.30 -6.76
C HIS A 35 16.28 -7.44 -5.65
N GLY A 36 16.59 -7.81 -4.40
CA GLY A 36 15.98 -7.23 -3.21
C GLY A 36 14.70 -7.99 -2.81
N ASN A 37 14.01 -7.48 -1.78
CA ASN A 37 12.87 -8.17 -1.17
C ASN A 37 11.60 -7.32 -1.27
N ALA A 38 10.53 -7.94 -1.79
CA ALA A 38 9.21 -7.35 -1.96
C ALA A 38 8.20 -7.78 -0.89
N THR A 39 8.61 -8.58 0.09
CA THR A 39 7.77 -8.93 1.24
C THR A 39 8.60 -9.13 2.50
N LYS A 40 7.95 -9.01 3.66
CA LYS A 40 8.56 -9.23 4.96
C LYS A 40 8.84 -10.73 5.13
N ARG A 41 9.89 -11.06 5.86
CA ARG A 41 10.18 -12.44 6.27
C ARG A 41 9.89 -12.61 7.76
N ILE A 42 9.15 -13.67 8.09
CA ILE A 42 8.83 -14.06 9.47
C ILE A 42 9.47 -15.42 9.72
N ILE A 43 10.21 -15.53 10.82
CA ILE A 43 10.93 -16.74 11.24
C ILE A 43 10.52 -17.11 12.67
N ALA A 44 10.76 -18.35 13.06
CA ALA A 44 10.60 -18.78 14.44
C ALA A 44 11.76 -18.27 15.30
N ASP A 45 11.47 -17.84 16.52
CA ASP A 45 12.48 -17.68 17.57
C ASP A 45 12.82 -19.04 18.23
N SER A 46 13.63 -19.02 19.29
CA SER A 46 14.02 -20.23 20.03
C SER A 46 12.86 -20.99 20.67
N ASN A 47 11.70 -20.34 20.83
CA ASN A 47 10.50 -20.91 21.42
C ASN A 47 9.44 -21.25 20.36
N GLY A 48 9.78 -21.15 19.07
CA GLY A 48 8.84 -21.39 17.98
C GLY A 48 7.88 -20.22 17.70
N GLN A 49 8.05 -19.07 18.34
CA GLN A 49 7.17 -17.91 18.18
C GLN A 49 7.55 -17.08 16.94
N PRO A 50 6.57 -16.49 16.23
CA PRO A 50 6.85 -15.75 15.00
C PRO A 50 7.48 -14.39 15.30
N ILE A 51 8.72 -14.20 14.87
CA ILE A 51 9.43 -12.92 14.91
C ILE A 51 9.76 -12.44 13.50
N LYS A 52 9.88 -11.12 13.33
CA LYS A 52 10.37 -10.56 12.07
C LYS A 52 11.86 -10.87 11.93
N ASP A 53 12.29 -11.36 10.77
CA ASP A 53 13.71 -11.56 10.50
C ASP A 53 14.39 -10.19 10.31
N THR A 54 15.18 -9.75 11.28
CA THR A 54 15.86 -8.45 11.26
C THR A 54 17.00 -8.39 10.24
N ARG A 55 17.49 -9.55 9.77
CA ARG A 55 18.48 -9.63 8.68
C ARG A 55 17.85 -9.51 7.30
N HIS A 56 16.52 -9.62 7.22
CA HIS A 56 15.75 -9.51 5.98
C HIS A 56 15.31 -8.06 5.75
N SER A 57 16.09 -7.30 4.99
CA SER A 57 15.77 -5.93 4.64
C SER A 57 14.79 -5.87 3.47
N LEU A 58 13.76 -5.04 3.61
CA LEU A 58 12.86 -4.71 2.50
C LEU A 58 13.52 -3.73 1.54
N GLY A 59 13.15 -3.81 0.27
CA GLY A 59 13.63 -2.91 -0.77
C GLY A 59 13.86 -3.65 -2.07
N ILE A 60 13.36 -3.09 -3.17
CA ILE A 60 13.57 -3.62 -4.53
C ILE A 60 14.50 -2.64 -5.25
N TYR A 61 15.62 -3.14 -5.75
CA TYR A 61 16.63 -2.31 -6.44
C TYR A 61 16.93 -2.74 -7.87
N ALA A 62 16.44 -3.92 -8.29
CA ALA A 62 16.37 -4.32 -9.69
C ALA A 62 15.15 -5.23 -9.92
N GLY A 63 14.61 -5.19 -11.12
CA GLY A 63 13.41 -5.94 -11.48
C GLY A 63 12.73 -5.35 -12.70
N THR A 64 11.41 -5.50 -12.72
CA THR A 64 10.55 -4.98 -13.77
C THR A 64 9.41 -4.18 -13.20
N VAL A 65 8.92 -3.21 -13.96
CA VAL A 65 7.72 -2.42 -13.66
C VAL A 65 6.74 -2.60 -14.80
N GLN A 66 5.50 -2.95 -14.46
CA GLN A 66 4.38 -3.03 -15.40
C GLN A 66 3.28 -2.09 -14.90
N GLN A 67 2.76 -1.25 -15.80
CA GLN A 67 1.54 -0.50 -15.52
C GLN A 67 0.33 -1.42 -15.67
N LEU A 68 -0.58 -1.37 -14.71
CA LEU A 68 -1.83 -2.12 -14.70
C LEU A 68 -3.01 -1.15 -14.85
N ASP A 69 -3.96 -1.55 -15.69
CA ASP A 69 -5.28 -0.92 -15.79
C ASP A 69 -6.28 -1.78 -15.03
N LEU A 70 -6.90 -1.22 -13.99
CA LEU A 70 -7.81 -1.98 -13.11
C LEU A 70 -9.23 -1.42 -13.20
N PRO A 71 -10.27 -2.29 -13.25
CA PRO A 71 -11.67 -1.89 -13.29
C PRO A 71 -12.19 -1.54 -11.87
N GLY A 72 -11.53 -0.60 -11.19
CA GLY A 72 -11.87 -0.17 -9.83
C GLY A 72 -11.33 -1.05 -8.72
N LEU A 73 -11.73 -0.74 -7.48
CA LEU A 73 -11.24 -1.41 -6.28
C LEU A 73 -11.58 -2.91 -6.25
N ALA A 74 -12.62 -3.36 -6.98
CA ALA A 74 -12.88 -4.78 -7.17
C ALA A 74 -11.71 -5.47 -7.91
N GLY A 75 -11.17 -4.84 -8.95
CA GLY A 75 -9.98 -5.35 -9.65
C GLY A 75 -8.73 -5.32 -8.77
N LEU A 76 -8.56 -4.30 -7.92
CA LEU A 76 -7.47 -4.27 -6.95
C LEU A 76 -7.57 -5.42 -5.94
N ARG A 77 -8.78 -5.74 -5.46
CA ARG A 77 -8.99 -6.89 -4.58
C ARG A 77 -8.50 -8.19 -5.22
N ASP A 78 -8.76 -8.38 -6.50
CA ASP A 78 -8.28 -9.56 -7.22
C ASP A 78 -6.75 -9.59 -7.32
N ILE A 79 -6.11 -8.44 -7.55
CA ILE A 79 -4.65 -8.31 -7.49
C ILE A 79 -4.11 -8.63 -6.09
N LEU A 80 -4.74 -8.14 -5.02
CA LEU A 80 -4.30 -8.41 -3.64
C LEU A 80 -4.34 -9.91 -3.28
N ARG A 81 -5.18 -10.70 -3.96
CA ARG A 81 -5.24 -12.16 -3.80
C ARG A 81 -4.11 -12.89 -4.52
N THR A 82 -3.59 -12.33 -5.62
CA THR A 82 -2.62 -13.01 -6.49
C THR A 82 -1.20 -12.47 -6.37
N VAL A 83 -1.00 -11.29 -5.78
CA VAL A 83 0.32 -10.69 -5.58
C VAL A 83 1.19 -11.59 -4.70
N ASN A 84 2.37 -11.95 -5.22
CA ASN A 84 3.27 -12.90 -4.55
C ASN A 84 4.48 -12.20 -3.90
N GLY A 85 5.28 -12.96 -3.14
CA GLY A 85 6.38 -12.41 -2.33
C GLY A 85 7.51 -11.72 -3.11
N ASN A 86 7.55 -11.82 -4.44
CA ASN A 86 8.49 -11.09 -5.29
C ASN A 86 7.88 -9.83 -5.89
N GLN A 87 6.63 -9.50 -5.55
CA GLN A 87 5.89 -8.39 -6.12
C GLN A 87 5.50 -7.36 -5.07
N ALA A 88 5.49 -6.10 -5.49
CA ALA A 88 5.00 -4.97 -4.69
C ALA A 88 4.21 -4.03 -5.59
N LEU A 89 3.20 -3.37 -5.02
CA LEU A 89 2.46 -2.33 -5.72
C LEU A 89 3.20 -1.00 -5.60
N VAL A 90 2.95 -0.13 -6.58
CA VAL A 90 3.32 1.28 -6.57
C VAL A 90 2.11 2.04 -7.06
N HIS A 91 1.61 3.00 -6.28
CA HIS A 91 0.32 3.64 -6.54
C HIS A 91 0.36 4.69 -7.65
N GLY A 92 1.56 5.09 -8.07
CA GLY A 92 1.77 5.88 -9.29
C GLY A 92 2.05 5.02 -10.52
N ILE A 93 2.11 5.69 -11.66
CA ILE A 93 2.45 5.13 -12.97
C ILE A 93 3.76 5.75 -13.49
N PRO A 94 4.49 5.06 -14.40
CA PRO A 94 5.61 5.65 -15.10
C PRO A 94 5.24 6.96 -15.79
N GLN A 95 6.04 8.01 -15.62
CA GLN A 95 5.85 9.28 -16.34
C GLN A 95 6.30 9.21 -17.80
N GLN A 96 7.18 8.26 -18.13
CA GLN A 96 7.53 8.00 -19.52
C GLN A 96 6.37 7.28 -20.20
N SER A 97 6.08 7.63 -21.45
CA SER A 97 5.05 6.95 -22.22
C SER A 97 5.35 5.46 -22.32
N THR A 98 4.39 4.64 -21.91
CA THR A 98 4.43 3.19 -22.09
C THR A 98 3.45 2.76 -23.15
N ILE A 99 3.83 1.78 -23.97
CA ILE A 99 2.89 1.07 -24.85
C ILE A 99 2.16 -0.03 -24.05
N PRO A 100 0.90 -0.38 -24.36
CA PRO A 100 0.20 -1.47 -23.69
C PRO A 100 1.01 -2.78 -23.72
N GLY A 101 1.13 -3.44 -22.57
CA GLY A 101 1.93 -4.66 -22.41
C GLY A 101 3.44 -4.43 -22.26
N GLN A 102 3.93 -3.19 -22.32
CA GLN A 102 5.33 -2.90 -22.10
C GLN A 102 5.72 -3.09 -20.63
N THR A 103 6.87 -3.72 -20.44
CA THR A 103 7.54 -3.81 -19.16
C THR A 103 8.78 -2.92 -19.16
N LEU A 104 8.97 -2.14 -18.10
CA LEU A 104 10.15 -1.29 -17.92
C LEU A 104 11.16 -1.98 -16.99
N GLN A 105 12.44 -1.91 -17.33
CA GLN A 105 13.52 -2.39 -16.48
C GLN A 105 13.71 -1.43 -15.29
N LEU A 106 13.49 -1.93 -14.08
CA LEU A 106 13.75 -1.19 -12.86
C LEU A 106 15.25 -1.19 -12.55
N VAL A 107 15.80 0.02 -12.37
CA VAL A 107 17.18 0.24 -11.93
C VAL A 107 17.21 1.20 -10.74
N THR A 108 18.27 1.15 -9.94
CA THR A 108 18.51 2.16 -8.89
C THR A 108 18.67 3.56 -9.48
N ALA A 109 18.37 4.60 -8.70
CA ALA A 109 18.59 5.99 -9.09
C ALA A 109 20.04 6.27 -9.55
N LYS A 110 21.04 5.65 -8.90
CA LYS A 110 22.47 5.76 -9.28
C LYS A 110 22.74 5.27 -10.70
N HIS A 111 22.02 4.24 -11.16
CA HIS A 111 22.19 3.62 -12.47
C HIS A 111 21.19 4.12 -13.52
N TYR A 112 20.24 4.98 -13.13
CA TYR A 112 19.28 5.54 -14.05
C TYR A 112 19.95 6.50 -15.04
N ARG A 113 19.70 6.29 -16.32
CA ARG A 113 20.24 7.11 -17.42
C ARG A 113 19.16 7.59 -18.39
N ALA A 114 17.88 7.50 -17.99
CA ALA A 114 16.73 7.86 -18.83
C ALA A 114 16.74 7.20 -20.23
N ARG A 115 17.28 5.97 -20.32
CA ARG A 115 17.26 5.19 -21.56
C ARG A 115 15.84 4.65 -21.80
N PRO A 116 15.39 4.52 -23.06
CA PRO A 116 14.12 3.88 -23.38
C PRO A 116 14.00 2.51 -22.70
N GLY A 117 12.85 2.26 -22.07
CA GLY A 117 12.59 0.99 -21.38
C GLY A 117 13.25 0.86 -20.00
N GLN A 118 13.95 1.88 -19.49
CA GLN A 118 14.47 1.89 -18.12
C GLN A 118 13.68 2.84 -17.22
N ILE A 119 13.53 2.47 -15.96
CA ILE A 119 12.89 3.30 -14.95
C ILE A 119 13.62 3.19 -13.61
N ALA A 120 13.66 4.29 -12.85
CA ALA A 120 14.07 4.26 -11.46
C ALA A 120 12.93 4.64 -10.55
N ARG A 121 12.91 4.07 -9.35
CA ARG A 121 11.88 4.36 -8.34
C ARG A 121 12.15 5.71 -7.67
N THR A 122 11.80 6.78 -8.37
CA THR A 122 11.97 8.17 -7.92
C THR A 122 10.75 9.00 -8.32
N LYS A 123 10.52 10.12 -7.63
CA LYS A 123 9.47 11.11 -7.96
C LYS A 123 9.57 11.72 -9.36
N LYS A 124 10.74 11.62 -10.01
CA LYS A 124 10.94 12.09 -11.40
C LYS A 124 10.53 11.07 -12.45
N CYS A 125 10.22 9.84 -12.03
CA CYS A 125 9.90 8.74 -12.92
C CYS A 125 8.48 8.22 -12.71
N PHE A 126 7.86 8.53 -11.59
CA PHE A 126 6.49 8.12 -11.25
C PHE A 126 5.65 9.33 -10.89
N ALA A 127 4.40 9.32 -11.37
CA ALA A 127 3.38 10.30 -10.99
C ALA A 127 2.06 9.58 -10.70
N TYR A 128 1.18 10.22 -9.95
CA TYR A 128 -0.18 9.74 -9.85
C TYR A 128 -0.91 9.99 -11.19
N PRO A 129 -1.73 9.05 -11.67
CA PRO A 129 -2.67 9.31 -12.77
C PRO A 129 -3.81 10.26 -12.32
N ASP A 130 -4.80 10.52 -13.18
CA ASP A 130 -5.93 11.40 -12.83
C ASP A 130 -6.74 10.87 -11.64
N THR A 131 -7.29 9.64 -11.78
CA THR A 131 -7.87 8.85 -10.69
C THR A 131 -6.74 8.16 -9.92
N LYS A 132 -6.53 8.58 -8.68
CA LYS A 132 -5.38 8.20 -7.85
C LYS A 132 -5.79 7.10 -6.90
N LEU A 133 -4.99 6.03 -6.82
CA LEU A 133 -5.03 5.12 -5.69
C LEU A 133 -4.26 5.77 -4.54
N LEU A 134 -4.94 6.04 -3.43
CA LEU A 134 -4.30 6.47 -2.19
C LEU A 134 -4.50 5.38 -1.13
N MET A 135 -3.59 5.33 -0.17
CA MET A 135 -3.60 4.34 0.91
C MET A 135 -3.46 5.03 2.25
N LEU A 136 -4.26 4.59 3.21
CA LEU A 136 -4.11 4.89 4.62
C LEU A 136 -3.43 3.68 5.26
N ASP A 137 -2.22 3.87 5.77
CA ASP A 137 -1.46 2.83 6.47
C ASP A 137 -1.55 3.07 7.98
N VAL A 138 -2.08 2.09 8.69
CA VAL A 138 -2.26 2.11 10.13
C VAL A 138 -1.46 0.94 10.70
N ASP A 139 -0.39 1.26 11.42
CA ASP A 139 0.30 0.30 12.26
C ASP A 139 -0.11 0.52 13.73
N PRO A 140 -0.38 -0.54 14.51
CA PRO A 140 -0.61 -0.41 15.94
C PRO A 140 0.61 0.21 16.62
N GLU A 141 0.41 1.33 17.31
CA GLU A 141 1.46 2.03 18.05
C GLU A 141 1.08 2.09 19.54
N PRO A 142 1.71 1.28 20.40
CA PRO A 142 1.39 1.23 21.83
C PRO A 142 1.61 2.57 22.57
N THR A 143 2.40 3.47 21.98
CA THR A 143 2.72 4.78 22.55
C THR A 143 1.82 5.91 22.03
N ALA A 144 0.86 5.59 21.15
CA ALA A 144 -0.08 6.59 20.65
C ALA A 144 -1.02 7.07 21.77
N PRO A 145 -1.35 8.38 21.83
CA PRO A 145 -2.21 8.94 22.88
C PRO A 145 -3.72 8.78 22.59
N TYR A 146 -4.07 7.86 21.70
CA TYR A 146 -5.44 7.58 21.28
C TYR A 146 -5.69 6.08 21.21
N GLU A 147 -6.96 5.70 21.31
CA GLU A 147 -7.37 4.30 21.24
C GLU A 147 -6.91 3.63 19.92
N PRO A 148 -6.36 2.41 19.97
CA PRO A 148 -5.93 1.69 18.77
C PRO A 148 -7.07 1.52 17.76
N VAL A 149 -6.76 1.82 16.50
CA VAL A 149 -7.68 1.55 15.39
C VAL A 149 -7.67 0.06 15.09
N SER A 150 -8.84 -0.57 15.22
CA SER A 150 -8.96 -2.04 15.19
C SER A 150 -9.58 -2.57 13.89
N THR A 151 -10.38 -1.76 13.20
CA THR A 151 -11.07 -2.16 11.97
C THR A 151 -10.99 -1.06 10.91
N PRO A 152 -11.12 -1.41 9.61
CA PRO A 152 -11.21 -0.41 8.55
C PRO A 152 -12.37 0.57 8.75
N GLN A 153 -13.53 0.10 9.23
CA GLN A 153 -14.69 0.97 9.46
C GLN A 153 -14.42 1.98 10.58
N ASP A 154 -13.81 1.55 11.68
CA ASP A 154 -13.40 2.44 12.78
C ASP A 154 -12.40 3.51 12.30
N LEU A 155 -11.46 3.14 11.41
CA LEU A 155 -10.58 4.12 10.76
C LEU A 155 -11.39 5.16 9.98
N ILE A 156 -12.33 4.71 9.14
CA ILE A 156 -13.13 5.60 8.31
C ILE A 156 -14.01 6.50 9.16
N ASP A 157 -14.68 5.97 10.18
CA ASP A 157 -15.56 6.76 11.06
C ASP A 157 -14.78 7.88 11.77
N ARG A 158 -13.57 7.58 12.27
CA ARG A 158 -12.68 8.59 12.88
C ARG A 158 -12.20 9.63 11.88
N LEU A 159 -11.86 9.20 10.67
CA LEU A 159 -11.46 10.12 9.60
C LEU A 159 -12.62 11.02 9.15
N THR A 160 -13.84 10.47 9.04
CA THR A 160 -15.06 11.23 8.72
C THR A 160 -15.41 12.23 9.82
N ALA A 161 -15.19 11.90 11.09
CA ALA A 161 -15.38 12.87 12.19
C ALA A 161 -14.45 14.09 12.07
N VAL A 162 -13.28 13.93 11.44
CA VAL A 162 -12.27 14.98 11.25
C VAL A 162 -12.38 15.65 9.88
N ILE A 163 -12.81 14.90 8.87
CA ILE A 163 -13.00 15.30 7.47
C ILE A 163 -14.34 14.74 6.99
N PRO A 164 -15.45 15.45 7.24
CA PRO A 164 -16.79 14.97 6.90
C PRO A 164 -16.96 14.62 5.41
N GLU A 165 -16.16 15.23 4.54
CA GLU A 165 -16.15 14.97 3.10
C GLU A 165 -15.72 13.53 2.73
N LEU A 166 -15.11 12.78 3.66
CA LEU A 166 -14.80 11.36 3.47
C LEU A 166 -16.02 10.45 3.67
N ALA A 167 -17.15 10.99 4.13
CA ALA A 167 -18.38 10.21 4.30
C ALA A 167 -18.83 9.56 2.99
N GLY A 168 -19.10 8.25 3.03
CA GLY A 168 -19.59 7.51 1.87
C GLY A 168 -18.53 7.20 0.80
N MET A 169 -17.25 7.45 1.07
CA MET A 169 -16.19 7.01 0.16
C MET A 169 -16.14 5.48 0.05
N GLY A 170 -15.87 4.97 -1.16
CA GLY A 170 -15.60 3.56 -1.35
C GLY A 170 -14.16 3.23 -0.98
N TRP A 171 -13.94 2.09 -0.34
CA TRP A 171 -12.62 1.68 0.12
C TRP A 171 -12.42 0.17 0.06
N LEU A 172 -11.15 -0.23 -0.05
CA LEU A 172 -10.69 -1.61 0.03
C LEU A 172 -9.68 -1.72 1.15
N ALA A 173 -9.81 -2.69 2.04
CA ALA A 173 -8.89 -2.88 3.14
C ALA A 173 -8.27 -4.28 3.15
N THR A 174 -7.01 -4.34 3.59
CA THR A 174 -6.33 -5.59 3.95
C THR A 174 -5.47 -5.38 5.19
N VAL A 175 -5.06 -6.48 5.81
CA VAL A 175 -4.20 -6.43 7.00
C VAL A 175 -2.72 -6.43 6.62
N SER A 176 -1.90 -5.86 7.52
CA SER A 176 -0.45 -5.75 7.32
C SER A 176 0.20 -7.12 7.13
N THR A 177 1.20 -7.15 6.24
CA THR A 177 1.97 -8.35 5.86
C THR A 177 2.65 -9.07 7.03
N SER A 178 2.88 -8.38 8.16
CA SER A 178 3.50 -8.98 9.36
C SER A 178 2.51 -9.55 10.39
N SER A 179 1.23 -9.63 10.05
CA SER A 179 0.16 -10.10 10.94
C SER A 179 -0.48 -11.41 10.47
N ALA A 180 -1.54 -11.84 11.17
CA ALA A 180 -2.37 -12.98 10.82
C ALA A 180 -1.57 -14.30 10.74
N ILE A 181 -0.88 -14.65 11.84
CA ILE A 181 -0.06 -15.85 11.96
C ILE A 181 -0.73 -16.85 12.90
N ARG A 182 -0.91 -18.09 12.42
CA ARG A 182 -1.51 -19.19 13.17
C ARG A 182 -0.54 -20.32 13.41
N CYS A 183 -0.67 -20.94 14.59
CA CYS A 183 0.03 -22.17 14.93
C CYS A 183 -0.47 -23.32 14.05
N LYS A 184 0.44 -24.13 13.48
CA LYS A 184 0.06 -25.30 12.66
C LYS A 184 -0.59 -26.41 13.49
N SER A 185 -0.13 -26.63 14.72
CA SER A 185 -0.62 -27.73 15.57
C SER A 185 -1.91 -27.40 16.30
N ALA A 186 -2.00 -26.21 16.90
CA ALA A 186 -3.15 -25.80 17.71
C ALA A 186 -4.20 -24.98 16.92
N GLY A 187 -3.84 -24.40 15.77
CA GLY A 187 -4.73 -23.53 14.99
C GLY A 187 -4.99 -22.14 15.61
N GLU A 188 -4.44 -21.86 16.78
CA GLU A 188 -4.60 -20.60 17.49
C GLU A 188 -3.80 -19.44 16.84
N TRP A 189 -4.23 -18.21 17.12
CA TRP A 189 -3.51 -17.01 16.69
C TRP A 189 -2.25 -16.80 17.54
N LEU A 190 -1.09 -16.90 16.90
CA LEU A 190 0.18 -16.44 17.49
C LEU A 190 0.34 -14.93 17.29
N LYS A 191 -0.17 -14.41 16.16
CA LYS A 191 -0.35 -12.98 15.89
C LYS A 191 -1.68 -12.77 15.19
N PRO A 192 -2.70 -12.22 15.87
CA PRO A 192 -3.97 -11.89 15.24
C PRO A 192 -3.78 -10.94 14.04
N PRO A 193 -4.73 -10.92 13.08
CA PRO A 193 -4.75 -9.91 12.02
C PRO A 193 -4.70 -8.51 12.65
N SER A 194 -3.76 -7.69 12.19
CA SER A 194 -3.48 -6.38 12.78
C SER A 194 -2.70 -5.50 11.80
N GLY A 195 -2.79 -4.19 12.01
CA GLY A 195 -2.38 -3.18 11.04
C GLY A 195 -3.26 -3.21 9.79
N LEU A 196 -3.47 -2.06 9.18
CA LEU A 196 -4.43 -1.88 8.09
C LEU A 196 -3.78 -1.12 6.94
N HIS A 197 -3.94 -1.63 5.73
CA HIS A 197 -3.81 -0.82 4.52
C HIS A 197 -5.23 -0.60 4.00
N VAL A 198 -5.71 0.64 4.01
CA VAL A 198 -7.03 1.01 3.49
C VAL A 198 -6.86 1.89 2.26
N TYR A 199 -7.21 1.32 1.11
CA TYR A 199 -7.13 1.95 -0.20
C TYR A 199 -8.43 2.67 -0.55
N PHE A 200 -8.32 3.82 -1.18
CA PHE A 200 -9.44 4.56 -1.73
C PHE A 200 -9.03 5.27 -3.02
N LEU A 201 -10.01 5.61 -3.84
CA LEU A 201 -9.79 6.35 -5.08
C LEU A 201 -10.12 7.82 -4.87
N ALA A 202 -9.25 8.70 -5.36
CA ALA A 202 -9.44 10.14 -5.27
C ALA A 202 -8.96 10.87 -6.53
N ARG A 203 -9.52 12.04 -6.80
CA ARG A 203 -9.05 13.02 -7.79
C ARG A 203 -8.51 14.28 -7.11
N GLY A 204 -7.91 15.17 -7.89
CA GLY A 204 -7.37 16.43 -7.38
C GLY A 204 -5.96 16.36 -6.76
N ASP A 205 -5.67 17.30 -5.86
CA ASP A 205 -4.32 17.59 -5.35
C ASP A 205 -4.00 16.80 -4.06
N VAL A 206 -3.13 15.79 -4.21
CA VAL A 206 -2.69 14.91 -3.11
C VAL A 206 -1.84 15.68 -2.09
N ASP A 207 -0.97 16.59 -2.52
CA ASP A 207 -0.09 17.32 -1.61
C ASP A 207 -0.89 18.25 -0.69
N ARG A 208 -1.93 18.89 -1.24
CA ARG A 208 -2.88 19.70 -0.44
C ARG A 208 -3.70 18.82 0.50
N PHE A 209 -4.17 17.66 0.04
CA PHE A 209 -4.91 16.70 0.87
C PHE A 209 -4.06 16.24 2.07
N VAL A 210 -2.83 15.77 1.83
CA VAL A 210 -1.92 15.25 2.87
C VAL A 210 -1.61 16.29 3.94
N LYS A 211 -1.34 17.54 3.52
CA LYS A 211 -1.10 18.65 4.47
C LYS A 211 -2.33 18.91 5.33
N THR A 212 -3.52 18.94 4.72
CA THR A 212 -4.78 19.18 5.43
C THR A 212 -5.10 18.03 6.39
N LEU A 213 -4.97 16.79 5.93
CA LEU A 213 -5.18 15.59 6.74
C LEU A 213 -4.29 15.59 7.98
N LYS A 214 -2.99 15.84 7.82
CA LYS A 214 -2.05 15.87 8.95
C LYS A 214 -2.46 16.92 9.99
N VAL A 215 -2.75 18.14 9.56
CA VAL A 215 -3.17 19.23 10.47
C VAL A 215 -4.45 18.85 11.21
N ARG A 216 -5.47 18.37 10.50
CA ARG A 216 -6.75 18.03 11.11
C ARG A 216 -6.65 16.85 12.08
N LEU A 217 -5.85 15.82 11.76
CA LEU A 217 -5.58 14.72 12.70
C LEU A 217 -4.92 15.22 13.99
N TRP A 218 -3.93 16.11 13.88
CA TRP A 218 -3.28 16.70 15.06
C TRP A 218 -4.24 17.53 15.90
N LEU A 219 -5.08 18.37 15.28
CA LEU A 219 -6.09 19.16 15.99
C LEU A 219 -7.14 18.30 16.68
N ALA A 220 -7.41 17.10 16.17
CA ALA A 220 -8.32 16.13 16.76
C ALA A 220 -7.67 15.25 17.86
N GLY A 221 -6.41 15.51 18.23
CA GLY A 221 -5.68 14.68 19.21
C GLY A 221 -5.21 13.33 18.66
N LEU A 222 -5.26 13.14 17.34
CA LEU A 222 -4.83 11.93 16.62
C LEU A 222 -3.40 12.06 16.05
N GLY A 223 -2.65 13.04 16.54
CA GLY A 223 -1.24 13.31 16.22
C GLY A 223 -0.37 13.23 17.46
N PHE A 224 0.89 12.79 17.31
CA PHE A 224 1.82 12.67 18.45
C PHE A 224 3.28 12.69 18.01
N CYS A 225 4.17 12.93 18.98
CA CYS A 225 5.61 12.85 18.78
C CYS A 225 6.15 11.52 19.31
N LYS A 226 7.07 10.91 18.57
CA LYS A 226 7.82 9.72 19.00
C LYS A 226 9.32 9.97 18.82
N LEU A 227 10.13 9.54 19.77
CA LEU A 227 11.58 9.58 19.61
C LEU A 227 12.03 8.43 18.68
N ALA A 228 12.84 8.78 17.68
CA ALA A 228 13.54 7.80 16.86
C ALA A 228 14.57 7.02 17.69
N THR A 229 15.03 5.89 17.17
CA THR A 229 16.26 5.27 17.69
C THR A 229 17.40 6.28 17.64
N PRO A 230 18.22 6.41 18.71
CA PRO A 230 19.39 7.27 18.70
C PRO A 230 20.26 7.03 17.46
N ASN A 231 20.66 8.11 16.81
CA ASN A 231 21.58 8.03 15.69
C ASN A 231 22.90 7.40 16.16
N GLN A 232 23.35 6.33 15.51
CA GLN A 232 24.55 5.59 15.93
C GLN A 232 25.84 6.43 15.97
N LYS A 233 25.90 7.54 15.21
CA LYS A 233 27.07 8.42 15.17
C LYS A 233 27.00 9.54 16.21
N THR A 234 25.82 10.13 16.41
CA THR A 234 25.66 11.32 17.27
C THR A 234 25.09 11.01 18.66
N GLY A 235 24.48 9.84 18.85
CA GLY A 235 23.74 9.49 20.06
C GLY A 235 22.40 10.23 20.22
N VAL A 236 22.05 11.13 19.30
CA VAL A 236 20.84 11.96 19.39
C VAL A 236 19.68 11.27 18.68
N ALA A 237 18.53 11.19 19.35
CA ALA A 237 17.27 10.76 18.76
C ALA A 237 16.56 11.93 18.08
N ALA A 238 16.13 11.74 16.84
CA ALA A 238 15.24 12.69 16.18
C ALA A 238 13.82 12.61 16.76
N VAL A 239 13.11 13.72 16.78
CA VAL A 239 11.66 13.73 17.06
C VAL A 239 10.92 13.42 15.76
N LEU A 240 10.10 12.38 15.79
CA LEU A 240 9.27 11.93 14.68
C LEU A 240 7.84 12.37 14.93
N GLU A 241 7.33 13.25 14.08
CA GLU A 241 5.91 13.58 14.06
C GLU A 241 5.14 12.40 13.43
N ARG A 242 4.16 11.90 14.18
CA ARG A 242 3.28 10.80 13.81
C ARG A 242 1.82 11.24 13.85
N ALA A 243 0.97 10.46 13.21
CA ALA A 243 -0.48 10.59 13.24
C ALA A 243 -1.11 9.20 13.18
N MET A 244 -2.43 9.13 13.32
CA MET A 244 -3.22 7.90 13.21
C MET A 244 -2.92 7.07 11.95
N VAL A 245 -2.52 7.72 10.86
CA VAL A 245 -2.07 7.08 9.62
C VAL A 245 -0.64 7.53 9.28
N ASP A 246 0.15 6.65 8.65
CA ASP A 246 1.48 7.02 8.16
C ASP A 246 1.37 8.01 7.00
N MET A 247 1.64 9.28 7.29
CA MET A 247 1.62 10.35 6.29
C MET A 247 2.66 10.17 5.17
N THR A 248 3.65 9.27 5.33
CA THR A 248 4.70 9.10 4.34
C THR A 248 4.28 8.27 3.14
N VAL A 249 3.15 7.55 3.20
CA VAL A 249 2.71 6.64 2.13
C VAL A 249 2.17 7.37 0.89
N PHE A 250 1.80 8.64 1.02
CA PHE A 250 1.27 9.47 -0.07
C PHE A 250 2.38 9.97 -1.01
N SER A 251 2.99 9.04 -1.75
CA SER A 251 4.01 9.34 -2.74
C SER A 251 3.93 8.33 -3.89
N PRO A 252 3.92 8.78 -5.16
CA PRO A 252 3.59 7.93 -6.30
C PRO A 252 4.61 6.82 -6.58
N GLU A 253 5.85 6.95 -6.10
CA GLU A 253 6.95 6.00 -6.31
C GLU A 253 7.16 5.03 -5.13
N ARG A 254 6.35 5.13 -4.06
CA ARG A 254 6.54 4.28 -2.89
C ARG A 254 6.09 2.86 -3.15
N LEU A 255 6.87 1.93 -2.57
CA LEU A 255 6.53 0.51 -2.57
C LEU A 255 5.48 0.26 -1.51
N ASP A 256 4.46 -0.46 -1.91
CA ASP A 256 3.42 -1.00 -1.05
C ASP A 256 3.58 -2.52 -1.00
N TYR A 257 4.02 -2.99 0.17
CA TYR A 257 4.40 -4.37 0.42
C TYR A 257 3.21 -5.21 0.90
N VAL A 258 2.32 -5.51 -0.04
CA VAL A 258 1.00 -6.12 0.24
C VAL A 258 0.97 -7.64 0.20
N ALA A 259 2.01 -8.29 -0.35
CA ALA A 259 2.06 -9.74 -0.49
C ALA A 259 2.16 -10.43 0.87
N GLY A 260 1.78 -11.71 0.95
CA GLY A 260 2.01 -12.52 2.15
C GLY A 260 3.48 -12.57 2.56
N ALA A 261 3.74 -12.74 3.86
CA ALA A 261 5.09 -12.86 4.38
C ALA A 261 5.78 -14.13 3.87
N GLN A 262 7.08 -14.04 3.63
CA GLN A 262 7.92 -15.22 3.46
C GLN A 262 8.08 -15.92 4.81
N ILE A 263 7.62 -17.16 4.88
CA ILE A 263 7.72 -18.02 6.06
C ILE A 263 8.47 -19.29 5.64
N PRO A 264 9.56 -19.68 6.33
CA PRO A 264 10.23 -20.95 6.07
C PRO A 264 9.29 -22.15 6.19
N ASN A 265 9.43 -23.14 5.32
CA ASN A 265 8.54 -24.31 5.29
C ASN A 265 8.52 -25.11 6.60
N ASP A 266 9.67 -25.12 7.30
CA ASP A 266 9.90 -25.76 8.59
C ASP A 266 9.38 -24.96 9.80
N ALA A 267 8.88 -23.72 9.59
CA ALA A 267 8.29 -22.95 10.68
C ALA A 267 7.04 -23.66 11.24
N PRO A 268 6.80 -23.61 12.57
CA PRO A 268 5.66 -24.27 13.23
C PRO A 268 4.35 -23.50 13.05
N PHE A 269 4.33 -22.47 12.20
CA PHE A 269 3.19 -21.60 11.95
C PHE A 269 3.07 -21.30 10.45
N TYR A 270 1.92 -20.73 10.08
CA TYR A 270 1.64 -20.26 8.73
C TYR A 270 0.90 -18.93 8.80
N GLN A 271 0.85 -18.21 7.68
CA GLN A 271 0.07 -16.99 7.57
C GLN A 271 -1.33 -17.30 7.06
N ASP A 272 -2.34 -16.85 7.79
CA ASP A 272 -3.76 -17.04 7.52
C ASP A 272 -4.44 -15.68 7.36
N ARG A 273 -4.18 -15.01 6.23
CA ARG A 273 -4.67 -13.65 6.00
C ARG A 273 -6.17 -13.66 5.71
N PRO A 274 -6.96 -12.76 6.33
CA PRO A 274 -8.36 -12.60 5.97
C PRO A 274 -8.51 -12.08 4.53
N GLU A 275 -9.65 -12.37 3.92
CA GLU A 275 -10.03 -11.80 2.62
C GLU A 275 -10.03 -10.26 2.67
N PRO A 276 -9.51 -9.57 1.63
CA PRO A 276 -9.61 -8.12 1.56
C PRO A 276 -11.06 -7.66 1.57
N GLN A 277 -11.38 -6.72 2.47
CA GLN A 277 -12.72 -6.19 2.67
C GLN A 277 -12.96 -5.03 1.72
N LEU A 278 -14.01 -5.14 0.89
CA LEU A 278 -14.39 -4.09 -0.04
C LEU A 278 -15.71 -3.46 0.41
N GLN A 279 -15.71 -2.14 0.54
CA GLN A 279 -16.89 -1.32 0.78
C GLN A 279 -17.16 -0.46 -0.46
N PRO A 280 -18.32 -0.63 -1.12
CA PRO A 280 -18.72 0.26 -2.20
C PRO A 280 -18.93 1.70 -1.70
N GLY A 281 -18.77 2.67 -2.59
CA GLY A 281 -18.93 4.09 -2.27
C GLY A 281 -18.33 4.98 -3.34
N ALA A 282 -18.28 6.28 -3.10
CA ALA A 282 -17.83 7.26 -4.08
C ALA A 282 -16.30 7.24 -4.29
N VAL A 283 -15.87 7.66 -5.49
CA VAL A 283 -14.52 8.21 -5.71
C VAL A 283 -14.51 9.63 -5.14
N LEU A 284 -13.46 9.98 -4.40
CA LEU A 284 -13.29 11.30 -3.79
C LEU A 284 -12.70 12.36 -4.72
#